data_AF-A0AAV7H9Z4-F1
#
_entry.id   AF-A0AAV7H9Z4-F1
#
_cell.length_a   1.000
_cell.length_b   1.000
_cell.length_c   1.000
_cell.angle_alpha   90.00
_cell.angle_beta   90.00
_cell.angle_gamma   90.00
#
_symmetry.space_group_name_H-M   'P 1'
#
loop_
_entity.id
_entity.type
_entity.pdbx_description
1 polymer ?
#
loop_
_entity_poly.entity_id
_entity_poly.type
_entity_poly.pdbx_seq_one_letter_code
_entity_poly.pdbx_strand_id
1 'polypeptide(L)'
;MLKFLSKVNALDSRTAACMEFIAQCNAGKARDSNPACQVLLKRRTDDNPPQITVTYVNGVEEVIDAACTPAQDIRARILERGRYLETEQMFREAGEPWPVMIPSEELQQEFAAKESGREDPELVIETWHRRKYSIYHVSAAESKFSLFCLCLELLILQMV
;
A
#
# COMPACT_ATOMS: atom_id res chain seq x y z
N MET A 1 0.35 -9.76 -6.50
CA MET A 1 -0.67 -8.80 -7.01
C MET A 1 -2.06 -9.29 -6.66
N LEU A 2 -2.52 -10.42 -7.21
CA LEU A 2 -3.88 -10.92 -6.96
C LEU A 2 -4.18 -11.35 -5.52
N LYS A 3 -3.16 -11.64 -4.69
CA LYS A 3 -3.36 -11.92 -3.25
C LYS A 3 -4.20 -10.89 -2.50
N PHE A 4 -4.24 -9.64 -2.98
CA PHE A 4 -5.00 -8.55 -2.36
C PHE A 4 -6.40 -8.33 -2.95
N LEU A 5 -6.73 -9.01 -4.05
CA LEU A 5 -7.94 -8.74 -4.84
C LEU A 5 -8.89 -9.93 -4.84
N SER A 6 -10.18 -9.67 -4.65
CA SER A 6 -11.26 -10.63 -4.86
C SER A 6 -11.76 -10.63 -6.31
N LYS A 7 -11.73 -9.47 -6.99
CA LYS A 7 -12.22 -9.32 -8.36
C LYS A 7 -11.46 -8.24 -9.13
N VAL A 8 -11.31 -8.47 -10.43
CA VAL A 8 -10.78 -7.53 -11.43
C VAL A 8 -11.75 -7.49 -12.60
N ASN A 9 -12.11 -6.29 -13.05
CA ASN A 9 -12.97 -6.07 -14.20
C ASN A 9 -12.39 -4.97 -15.07
N ALA A 10 -11.79 -5.34 -16.19
CA ALA A 10 -11.35 -4.39 -17.21
C ALA A 10 -12.50 -4.11 -18.18
N LEU A 11 -12.92 -2.85 -18.25
CA LEU A 11 -13.93 -2.33 -19.15
C LEU A 11 -13.22 -1.62 -20.30
N ASP A 12 -13.33 -2.20 -21.50
CA ASP A 12 -12.68 -1.82 -22.76
C ASP A 12 -11.35 -2.53 -23.05
N SER A 13 -11.42 -3.55 -23.91
CA SER A 13 -10.28 -4.34 -24.38
C SER A 13 -9.51 -3.70 -25.54
N ARG A 14 -9.90 -2.50 -26.00
CA ARG A 14 -9.25 -1.82 -27.14
C ARG A 14 -7.95 -1.13 -26.72
N THR A 15 -7.81 -0.82 -25.44
CA THR A 15 -6.62 -0.15 -24.90
C THR A 15 -5.56 -1.18 -24.49
N ALA A 16 -4.32 -0.92 -24.90
CA ALA A 16 -3.18 -1.77 -24.58
C ALA A 16 -3.01 -1.98 -23.06
N ALA A 17 -3.21 -0.94 -22.25
CA ALA A 17 -3.12 -1.01 -20.80
C ALA A 17 -4.09 -2.04 -20.20
N CYS A 18 -5.35 -2.07 -20.62
CA CYS A 18 -6.33 -3.05 -20.16
C CYS A 18 -5.91 -4.49 -20.51
N MET A 19 -5.46 -4.71 -21.74
CA MET A 19 -5.04 -6.03 -22.21
C MET A 19 -3.79 -6.52 -21.50
N GLU A 20 -2.78 -5.66 -21.36
CA GLU A 20 -1.55 -5.97 -20.65
C GLU A 20 -1.83 -6.27 -19.17
N PHE A 21 -2.64 -5.45 -18.52
CA PHE A 21 -3.00 -5.67 -17.12
C PHE A 21 -3.74 -7.00 -16.91
N ILE A 22 -4.70 -7.33 -17.77
CA ILE A 22 -5.40 -8.62 -17.71
C ILE A 22 -4.44 -9.80 -17.98
N ALA A 23 -3.49 -9.65 -18.90
CA ALA A 23 -2.46 -10.67 -19.12
C ALA A 23 -1.58 -10.87 -17.87
N GLN A 24 -1.21 -9.78 -17.17
CA GLN A 24 -0.49 -9.86 -15.89
C GLN A 24 -1.31 -10.55 -14.80
N CYS A 25 -2.62 -10.29 -14.70
CA CYS A 25 -3.52 -11.00 -13.78
C CYS A 25 -3.60 -12.51 -14.10
N ASN A 26 -3.56 -12.89 -15.37
CA ASN A 26 -3.65 -14.28 -15.79
C ASN A 26 -2.31 -15.03 -15.80
N ALA A 27 -1.19 -14.35 -15.54
CA ALA A 27 0.11 -15.00 -15.42
C ALA A 27 0.11 -16.04 -14.28
N GLY A 28 0.77 -17.19 -14.48
CA GLY A 28 0.77 -18.31 -13.53
C GLY A 28 1.06 -17.88 -12.08
N LYS A 29 2.17 -17.17 -11.85
CA LYS A 29 2.54 -16.65 -10.52
C LYS A 29 1.46 -15.76 -9.88
N ALA A 30 0.73 -14.99 -10.68
CA ALA A 30 -0.34 -14.14 -10.17
C ALA A 30 -1.56 -14.99 -9.78
N ARG A 31 -1.95 -15.95 -10.62
CA ARG A 31 -3.03 -16.91 -10.34
C ARG A 31 -2.74 -17.81 -9.15
N ASP A 32 -1.52 -18.30 -9.02
CA ASP A 32 -1.09 -19.12 -7.88
C ASP A 32 -1.21 -18.35 -6.55
N SER A 33 -0.99 -17.02 -6.58
CA SER A 33 -1.13 -16.18 -5.38
C SER A 33 -2.56 -16.01 -4.90
N ASN A 34 -3.55 -16.16 -5.80
CA ASN A 34 -4.97 -16.15 -5.46
C ASN A 34 -5.81 -16.76 -6.60
N PRO A 35 -6.10 -18.08 -6.56
CA PRO A 35 -6.89 -18.74 -7.59
C PRO A 35 -8.37 -18.36 -7.56
N ALA A 36 -8.88 -17.88 -6.42
CA ALA A 36 -10.28 -17.48 -6.26
C ALA A 36 -10.59 -16.10 -6.85
N CYS A 37 -9.57 -15.29 -7.19
CA CYS A 37 -9.76 -13.97 -7.76
C CYS A 37 -10.47 -14.04 -9.12
N GLN A 38 -11.62 -13.37 -9.23
CA GLN A 38 -12.36 -13.30 -10.48
C GLN A 38 -11.70 -12.27 -11.40
N VAL A 39 -11.29 -12.68 -12.61
CA VAL A 39 -10.71 -11.75 -13.60
C VAL A 39 -11.64 -11.72 -14.80
N LEU A 40 -12.22 -10.55 -15.06
CA LEU A 40 -13.19 -10.31 -16.12
C LEU A 40 -12.66 -9.24 -17.07
N LEU A 41 -12.85 -9.49 -18.36
CA LEU A 41 -12.61 -8.52 -19.42
C LEU A 41 -13.92 -8.34 -20.17
N LYS A 42 -14.51 -7.15 -20.09
CA LYS A 42 -15.74 -6.81 -20.80
C LYS A 42 -15.46 -5.83 -21.93
N ARG A 43 -15.90 -6.20 -23.14
CA ARG A 43 -15.95 -5.28 -24.27
C ARG A 43 -17.20 -4.43 -24.16
N ARG A 44 -17.02 -3.12 -24.15
CA ARG A 44 -18.13 -2.16 -24.26
C ARG A 44 -18.08 -1.50 -25.65
N THR A 45 -19.25 -1.06 -26.11
CA THR A 45 -19.41 -0.32 -27.37
C THR A 45 -19.91 1.10 -27.14
N ASP A 46 -19.89 1.57 -25.89
CA ASP A 46 -20.24 2.94 -25.55
C ASP A 46 -19.03 3.87 -25.57
N ASP A 47 -19.28 5.17 -25.58
CA ASP A 47 -18.25 6.22 -25.63
C ASP A 47 -17.65 6.54 -24.24
N ASN A 48 -17.77 5.60 -23.29
CA ASN A 48 -17.18 5.76 -21.97
C ASN A 48 -15.68 5.48 -22.01
N PRO A 49 -14.85 6.21 -21.24
CA PRO A 49 -13.42 5.97 -21.21
C PRO A 49 -13.10 4.56 -20.67
N PRO A 50 -11.97 3.96 -21.10
CA PRO A 50 -11.52 2.67 -20.62
C PRO A 50 -11.23 2.73 -19.11
N GLN A 51 -11.72 1.73 -18.37
CA GLN A 51 -11.61 1.70 -16.91
C GLN A 51 -11.27 0.29 -16.43
N ILE A 52 -10.49 0.20 -15.36
CA ILE A 52 -10.26 -1.03 -14.63
C ILE A 52 -10.87 -0.86 -13.24
N THR A 53 -11.83 -1.72 -12.91
CA THR A 53 -12.36 -1.82 -11.54
C THR A 53 -11.70 -2.99 -10.85
N VAL A 54 -11.10 -2.74 -9.69
CA VAL A 54 -10.57 -3.77 -8.81
C VAL A 54 -11.35 -3.79 -7.50
N THR A 55 -11.67 -4.98 -7.02
CA THR A 55 -12.28 -5.20 -5.71
C THR A 55 -11.25 -5.90 -4.84
N TYR A 56 -10.90 -5.29 -3.72
CA TYR A 56 -9.98 -5.84 -2.74
C TYR A 56 -10.65 -6.96 -1.92
N VAL A 57 -9.86 -7.78 -1.24
CA VAL A 57 -10.36 -8.89 -0.40
C VAL A 57 -11.24 -8.43 0.77
N ASN A 58 -11.09 -7.18 1.21
CA ASN A 58 -11.92 -6.55 2.23
C ASN A 58 -13.24 -5.95 1.67
N GLY A 59 -13.51 -6.10 0.36
CA GLY A 59 -14.70 -5.57 -0.30
C GLY A 59 -14.60 -4.13 -0.77
N VAL A 60 -13.50 -3.42 -0.53
CA VAL A 60 -13.28 -2.07 -1.07
C VAL A 60 -13.15 -2.15 -2.59
N GLU A 61 -13.86 -1.30 -3.31
CA GLU A 61 -13.75 -1.17 -4.76
C GLU A 61 -12.99 0.09 -5.14
N GLU A 62 -12.16 -0.04 -6.17
CA GLU A 62 -11.40 1.07 -6.74
C GLU A 62 -11.56 1.06 -8.26
N VAL A 63 -11.96 2.21 -8.81
CA VAL A 63 -12.06 2.43 -10.25
C VAL A 63 -10.84 3.21 -10.69
N ILE A 64 -10.09 2.64 -11.62
CA ILE A 64 -8.85 3.18 -12.15
C ILE A 64 -9.08 3.55 -13.61
N ASP A 65 -8.74 4.79 -13.96
CA ASP A 65 -8.72 5.24 -15.35
C ASP A 65 -7.63 4.49 -16.12
N ALA A 66 -8.00 3.79 -17.19
CA ALA A 66 -7.07 3.04 -18.02
C ALA A 66 -6.77 3.77 -19.34
N ALA A 67 -7.30 4.98 -19.55
CA ALA A 67 -7.07 5.76 -20.78
C ALA A 67 -5.65 6.30 -20.84
N CYS A 68 -5.17 6.83 -19.72
CA CYS A 68 -3.87 7.48 -19.62
C CYS A 68 -2.92 6.81 -18.61
N THR A 69 -3.34 5.74 -17.94
CA THR A 69 -2.51 5.05 -16.95
C THR A 69 -1.98 3.72 -17.52
N PRO A 70 -0.65 3.55 -17.65
CA PRO A 70 -0.04 2.28 -18.07
C PRO A 70 -0.34 1.13 -17.12
N ALA A 71 -0.38 -0.11 -17.64
CA ALA A 71 -0.65 -1.30 -16.84
C ALA A 71 0.33 -1.51 -15.67
N GLN A 72 1.59 -1.12 -15.85
CA GLN A 72 2.62 -1.21 -14.81
C GLN A 72 2.30 -0.30 -13.61
N ASP A 73 1.82 0.91 -13.88
CA ASP A 73 1.47 1.88 -12.84
C ASP A 73 0.19 1.47 -12.11
N ILE A 74 -0.79 0.93 -12.85
CA ILE A 74 -2.00 0.32 -12.26
C ILE A 74 -1.61 -0.82 -11.31
N ARG A 75 -0.70 -1.70 -11.74
CA ARG A 75 -0.17 -2.78 -10.91
C ARG A 75 0.55 -2.25 -9.67
N ALA A 76 1.39 -1.22 -9.82
CA ALA A 76 2.12 -0.62 -8.70
C ALA A 76 1.16 -0.05 -7.65
N ARG A 77 0.17 0.72 -8.10
CA ARG A 77 -0.90 1.28 -7.26
C ARG A 77 -1.65 0.21 -6.47
N ILE A 78 -2.03 -0.89 -7.12
CA ILE A 78 -2.71 -2.02 -6.46
C ILE A 78 -1.82 -2.68 -5.40
N LEU A 79 -0.52 -2.85 -5.69
CA LEU A 79 0.42 -3.45 -4.74
C LEU A 79 0.63 -2.57 -3.52
N GLU A 80 0.76 -1.26 -3.72
CA GLU A 80 0.87 -0.27 -2.65
C GLU A 80 -0.37 -0.26 -1.77
N ARG A 81 -1.56 -0.13 -2.37
CA ARG A 81 -2.83 -0.15 -1.64
C ARG A 81 -3.05 -1.49 -0.92
N GLY A 82 -2.70 -2.60 -1.56
CA GLY A 82 -2.77 -3.93 -0.97
C GLY A 82 -1.92 -4.07 0.30
N ARG A 83 -0.69 -3.53 0.30
CA ARG A 83 0.19 -3.52 1.48
C ARG A 83 -0.38 -2.68 2.63
N TYR A 84 -1.02 -1.55 2.31
CA TYR A 84 -1.70 -0.73 3.31
C TYR A 84 -2.83 -1.52 3.99
N LEU A 85 -3.68 -2.19 3.18
CA LEU A 85 -4.79 -3.00 3.70
C LEU A 85 -4.32 -4.22 4.50
N GLU A 86 -3.24 -4.87 4.08
CA GLU A 86 -2.62 -5.97 4.83
C GLU A 86 -2.13 -5.49 6.20
N THR A 87 -1.56 -4.28 6.28
CA THR A 87 -1.12 -3.74 7.57
C THR A 87 -2.30 -3.34 8.45
N GLU A 88 -3.30 -2.66 7.89
CA GLU A 88 -4.53 -2.34 8.60
C GLU A 88 -5.17 -3.61 9.21
N GLN A 89 -5.19 -4.71 8.45
CA GLN A 89 -5.69 -5.99 8.92
C GLN A 89 -4.85 -6.54 10.09
N MET A 90 -3.52 -6.45 10.04
CA MET A 90 -2.65 -6.86 11.16
C MET A 90 -2.95 -6.09 12.45
N PHE A 91 -3.15 -4.76 12.38
CA PHE A 91 -3.50 -3.95 13.55
C PHE A 91 -4.86 -4.34 14.11
N ARG A 92 -5.86 -4.52 13.23
CA ARG A 92 -7.20 -4.96 13.63
C ARG A 92 -7.17 -6.34 14.32
N GLU A 93 -6.36 -7.28 13.81
CA GLU A 93 -6.20 -8.63 14.40
C GLU A 93 -5.53 -8.60 15.78
N ALA A 94 -4.60 -7.66 15.99
CA ALA A 94 -3.99 -7.42 17.30
C ALA A 94 -4.91 -6.68 18.29
N GLY A 95 -6.08 -6.20 17.84
CA GLY A 95 -6.98 -5.36 18.64
C GLY A 95 -6.49 -3.92 18.81
N GLU A 96 -5.51 -3.49 18.02
CA GLU A 96 -4.91 -2.16 18.06
C GLU A 96 -5.66 -1.19 17.13
N PRO A 97 -5.74 0.11 17.48
CA PRO A 97 -6.39 1.11 16.65
C PRO A 97 -5.60 1.36 15.35
N TRP A 98 -6.34 1.52 14.24
CA TRP A 98 -5.81 1.93 12.95
C TRP A 98 -6.65 3.08 12.37
N PRO A 99 -6.04 4.16 11.83
CA PRO A 99 -4.61 4.44 11.82
C PRO A 99 -4.07 4.70 13.24
N VAL A 100 -2.79 4.43 13.44
CA VAL A 100 -2.11 4.75 14.70
C VAL A 100 -2.11 6.26 14.88
N MET A 101 -2.76 6.74 15.93
CA MET A 101 -2.78 8.16 16.28
C MET A 101 -1.57 8.47 17.15
N ILE A 102 -0.66 9.31 16.65
CA ILE A 102 0.50 9.78 17.41
C ILE A 102 0.06 11.00 18.24
N PRO A 103 0.20 11.00 19.58
CA PRO A 103 -0.11 12.15 20.42
C PRO A 103 0.68 13.41 20.03
N SER A 104 0.08 14.59 20.25
CA SER A 104 0.70 15.87 19.86
C SER A 104 1.96 16.19 20.69
N GLU A 105 2.02 15.67 21.91
CA GLU A 105 3.13 15.83 22.84
C GLU A 105 4.37 15.05 22.37
N GLU A 106 4.20 13.86 21.79
CA GLU A 106 5.28 13.09 21.19
C GLU A 106 5.84 13.80 19.96
N LEU A 107 4.96 14.34 19.11
CA LEU A 107 5.35 15.15 17.96
C LEU A 107 6.13 16.40 18.38
N GLN A 108 5.72 17.10 19.44
CA GLN A 108 6.41 18.31 19.93
C GLN A 108 7.80 18.01 20.52
N GLN A 109 7.97 16.89 21.22
CA GLN A 109 9.30 16.46 21.70
C GLN A 109 10.26 16.16 20.55
N GLU A 110 9.74 15.60 19.44
CA GLU A 110 10.52 15.35 18.22
C GLU A 110 10.99 16.64 17.54
N PHE A 111 10.16 17.69 17.50
CA PHE A 111 10.54 18.99 16.94
C PHE A 111 11.49 19.78 17.85
N ALA A 112 11.29 19.72 19.17
CA ALA A 112 12.15 20.41 20.12
C ALA A 112 13.60 19.89 20.09
N ALA A 113 13.81 18.58 19.86
CA ALA A 113 15.13 17.99 19.69
C ALA A 113 15.85 18.47 18.40
N LYS A 114 15.10 18.85 17.35
CA LYS A 114 15.67 19.45 16.12
C LYS A 114 16.10 20.91 16.32
N GLU A 115 15.49 21.63 17.27
CA GLU A 115 15.71 23.07 17.47
C GLU A 115 16.91 23.36 18.39
N SER A 116 17.28 22.44 19.29
CA SER A 116 18.53 22.53 20.05
C SER A 116 19.71 22.04 19.20
N GLY A 117 20.20 22.89 18.29
CA GLY A 117 21.26 22.59 17.31
C GLY A 117 22.63 22.18 17.89
N ARG A 118 22.71 20.99 18.49
CA ARG A 118 23.96 20.42 18.99
C ARG A 118 23.88 18.90 19.13
N GLU A 119 23.66 18.18 18.03
CA GLU A 119 23.91 16.75 18.00
C GLU A 119 24.22 16.28 16.57
N ASP A 120 25.20 15.39 16.49
CA ASP A 120 25.69 14.77 15.26
C ASP A 120 24.52 14.12 14.50
N PRO A 121 24.28 14.47 13.21
CA PRO A 121 23.16 13.96 12.43
C PRO A 121 23.02 12.43 12.45
N GLU A 122 24.12 11.68 12.54
CA GLU A 122 24.08 10.21 12.60
C GLU A 122 23.52 9.69 13.93
N LEU A 123 23.84 10.33 15.05
CA LEU A 123 23.36 9.95 16.40
C LEU A 123 21.88 10.24 16.58
N VAL A 124 21.37 11.31 15.96
CA VAL A 124 19.94 11.65 15.96
C VAL A 124 19.16 10.61 15.15
N ILE A 125 19.68 10.18 14.00
CA ILE A 125 19.07 9.12 13.17
C ILE A 125 19.08 7.79 13.91
N GLU A 126 20.18 7.41 14.56
CA GLU A 126 20.26 6.16 15.33
C GLU A 126 19.33 6.15 16.56
N THR A 127 19.21 7.27 17.28
CA THR A 127 18.29 7.39 18.42
C THR A 127 16.83 7.43 17.97
N TRP A 128 16.53 8.05 16.82
CA TRP A 128 15.23 7.98 16.15
C TRP A 128 14.86 6.56 15.78
N HIS A 129 15.76 5.81 15.13
CA HIS A 129 15.54 4.40 14.84
C HIS A 129 15.30 3.64 16.14
N ARG A 130 16.18 3.75 17.13
CA ARG A 130 16.11 2.98 18.38
C ARG A 130 14.82 3.24 19.18
N ARG A 131 14.30 4.48 19.19
CA ARG A 131 13.05 4.84 19.90
C ARG A 131 11.79 4.51 19.12
N LYS A 132 11.76 4.71 17.79
CA LYS A 132 10.69 4.13 16.93
C LYS A 132 10.62 2.63 17.19
N TYR A 133 11.75 1.93 17.04
CA TYR A 133 11.83 0.49 17.26
C TYR A 133 11.33 0.10 18.65
N SER A 134 11.58 0.88 19.71
CA SER A 134 11.11 0.58 21.08
C SER A 134 9.60 0.75 21.29
N ILE A 135 8.96 1.74 20.65
CA ILE A 135 7.50 1.91 20.71
C ILE A 135 6.82 0.77 19.94
N TYR A 136 7.41 0.33 18.81
CA TYR A 136 6.95 -0.85 18.08
C TYR A 136 7.32 -2.17 18.77
N HIS A 137 8.34 -2.22 19.64
CA HIS A 137 8.81 -3.45 20.31
C HIS A 137 7.88 -3.96 21.42
N VAL A 138 7.01 -3.11 21.96
CA VAL A 138 6.01 -3.53 22.97
C VAL A 138 4.87 -4.33 22.32
N SER A 139 4.62 -4.14 21.02
CA SER A 139 3.64 -4.91 20.23
C SER A 139 4.30 -6.01 19.36
N ALA A 140 5.63 -6.04 19.25
CA ALA A 140 6.40 -6.91 18.36
C ALA A 140 6.89 -8.22 19.01
N ALA A 141 6.03 -8.98 19.68
CA ALA A 141 6.38 -10.35 20.06
C ALA A 141 6.38 -11.33 18.86
N GLU A 142 5.87 -10.94 17.68
CA GLU A 142 5.85 -11.83 16.50
C GLU A 142 6.46 -11.17 15.25
N SER A 143 7.56 -11.77 14.78
CA SER A 143 8.40 -11.31 13.67
C SER A 143 7.63 -11.17 12.37
N LYS A 144 7.39 -9.94 11.87
CA LYS A 144 7.09 -9.65 10.44
C LYS A 144 7.13 -8.16 10.02
N PHE A 145 7.67 -7.23 10.82
CA PHE A 145 7.51 -5.79 10.61
C PHE A 145 8.66 -5.03 9.89
N SER A 146 9.51 -5.73 9.10
CA SER A 146 10.60 -5.07 8.34
C SER A 146 10.11 -4.06 7.28
N LEU A 147 8.87 -4.20 6.77
CA LEU A 147 8.33 -3.27 5.75
C LEU A 147 7.70 -1.99 6.33
N PHE A 148 7.42 -1.92 7.63
CA PHE A 148 6.76 -0.76 8.24
C PHE A 148 7.75 0.37 8.53
N CYS A 149 9.00 0.04 8.90
CA CYS A 149 10.07 1.02 9.04
C CYS A 149 10.36 1.77 7.74
N LEU A 150 10.38 1.08 6.60
CA LEU A 150 10.64 1.69 5.29
C LEU A 150 9.52 2.64 4.85
N CYS A 151 8.26 2.32 5.19
CA CYS A 151 7.11 3.15 4.82
C CYS A 151 7.10 4.47 5.59
N LEU A 152 7.54 4.46 6.84
CA LEU A 152 7.58 5.62 7.70
C LEU A 152 8.83 6.49 7.48
N GLU A 153 9.93 5.92 6.95
CA GLU A 153 11.09 6.69 6.45
C GLU A 153 10.74 7.48 5.18
N LEU A 154 9.99 6.88 4.26
CA LEU A 154 9.55 7.55 3.02
C LEU A 154 8.59 8.70 3.28
N LEU A 155 7.69 8.57 4.27
CA LEU A 155 6.77 9.65 4.63
C LEU A 155 7.51 10.86 5.24
N ILE A 156 8.57 10.62 6.01
CA ILE A 156 9.39 11.68 6.61
C ILE A 156 10.26 12.36 5.55
N LEU A 157 10.79 11.63 4.57
CA LEU A 157 11.56 12.17 3.45
C LEU A 157 10.71 12.99 2.45
N GLN A 158 9.40 12.81 2.41
CA GLN A 158 8.49 13.64 1.60
C GLN A 158 8.03 14.94 2.29
N MET A 159 8.30 15.09 3.59
CA MET A 159 7.97 16.29 4.36
C MET A 159 9.18 17.23 4.56
N VAL A 160 10.30 16.98 3.86
CA VAL A 160 11.51 17.83 3.82
C VAL A 160 11.71 18.34 2.39
#